data_AF-A0A496RWE0-F1
#
_entry.id   AF-A0A496RWE0-F1
#
_cell.length_a   1.000
_cell.length_b   1.000
_cell.length_c   1.000
_cell.angle_alpha   90.00
_cell.angle_beta   90.00
_cell.angle_gamma   90.00
#
_symmetry.space_group_name_H-M   'P 1'
#
loop_
_entity.id
_entity.type
_entity.pdbx_description
1 polymer ?
#
loop_
_entity_poly.entity_id
_entity_poly.type
_entity_poly.pdbx_seq_one_letter_code
_entity_poly.pdbx_strand_id
1 'polypeptide(L)'
;MWPILKDYLKGGRLLLLIDGLDEEVDSAKRVQIAREIEEFVAKYPKNRFIITSRIAGYSIAAISMGFDHFIIQPFEGDDIKRFLLSWYKALGEERPEEQSKRLYQTIIDVPAFKRLAANPLLLSIMALIHHQGIRLPYRRVDLYGCILDALAETWSLARALSGRPIDLWLGNRRLDRTLVERILAPIAFEVHKTSPGGIMTKDSLIEKVSHYFKEYEGKEGAEAQSLARDFVDLAREQIGILMERGIGRFAFTHLSLEEYLAAKYLSGKERPEEIACNKLYDPRFEEIILLTAAILSGERSERFIKAIYNYDGELDKRFFRRSLLLAAHMIADEIELKYPLKKEILENFLNTYLSPSYYLKNEALKVINSLKGASMEGYIVDILLDSIRNGSPDIQWAAAIALGRIGSPDKRIINILLVLELTKDPFVRRAAAIALGNIGSTDKRVISVLLKLVRDIDPFIRNAAAIALGKTGSTDKRIIDALLELVRDKYAFIQRAAADALAKIGSTDILLELVRDEDASVQYAAAIALGKTGSTDKRVISVLLKLARDINIDPSVQYATAIALGNIGSTDERIISVLFKFTKDRATFVREAAIRGLWNIALYKGTDKLTNSSMVYNGEG
;
A
#
# COMPACT_ATOMS: atom_id res chain seq x y z
N MET A 1 -34.06 11.50 16.50
CA MET A 1 -32.97 10.99 15.62
C MET A 1 -33.14 9.51 15.27
N TRP A 2 -33.48 8.64 16.23
CA TRP A 2 -33.62 7.18 16.03
C TRP A 2 -34.69 6.67 15.05
N PRO A 3 -35.91 7.23 14.99
CA PRO A 3 -36.95 6.74 14.08
C PRO A 3 -36.56 6.95 12.60
N ILE A 4 -36.02 8.13 12.29
CA ILE A 4 -35.55 8.49 10.95
C ILE A 4 -34.42 7.55 10.53
N LEU A 5 -33.39 7.36 11.36
CA LEU A 5 -32.29 6.46 11.00
C LEU A 5 -32.78 5.03 10.71
N LYS A 6 -33.75 4.53 11.48
CA LYS A 6 -34.32 3.19 11.30
C LYS A 6 -35.06 3.07 9.96
N ASP A 7 -35.76 4.11 9.53
CA ASP A 7 -36.44 4.15 8.23
C ASP A 7 -35.45 4.22 7.06
N TYR A 8 -34.34 4.96 7.21
CA TYR A 8 -33.28 4.99 6.21
C TYR A 8 -32.53 3.65 6.11
N LEU A 9 -32.24 3.00 7.25
CA LEU A 9 -31.65 1.66 7.31
C LEU A 9 -32.55 0.62 6.65
N LYS A 10 -33.84 0.57 6.98
CA LYS A 10 -34.79 -0.35 6.33
C LYS A 10 -34.93 -0.08 4.83
N GLY A 11 -34.83 1.19 4.45
CA GLY A 11 -34.94 1.65 3.06
C GLY A 11 -33.69 1.40 2.19
N GLY A 12 -32.56 1.00 2.77
CA GLY A 12 -31.31 0.80 2.01
C GLY A 12 -30.67 2.09 1.50
N ARG A 13 -30.93 3.22 2.17
CA ARG A 13 -30.56 4.56 1.69
C ARG A 13 -29.25 5.09 2.30
N LEU A 14 -28.51 4.24 3.02
CA LEU A 14 -27.30 4.65 3.72
C LEU A 14 -26.05 3.99 3.14
N LEU A 15 -24.97 4.77 3.09
CA LEU A 15 -23.60 4.27 3.04
C LEU A 15 -23.04 4.37 4.46
N LEU A 16 -22.76 3.22 5.07
CA LEU A 16 -22.14 3.16 6.38
C LEU A 16 -20.65 2.93 6.21
N LEU A 17 -19.85 3.87 6.72
CA LEU A 17 -18.40 3.79 6.77
C LEU A 17 -18.00 3.49 8.21
N ILE A 18 -17.44 2.30 8.43
CA ILE A 18 -16.90 1.88 9.72
C ILE A 18 -15.38 1.95 9.57
N ASP A 19 -14.77 3.00 10.12
CA ASP A 19 -13.34 3.20 10.03
C ASP A 19 -12.62 2.52 11.21
N GLY A 20 -11.53 1.81 10.93
CA GLY A 20 -10.61 1.34 11.97
C GLY A 20 -11.12 0.23 12.87
N LEU A 21 -11.58 -0.90 12.34
CA LEU A 21 -11.92 -2.09 13.17
C LEU A 21 -10.73 -2.55 14.04
N ASP A 22 -9.50 -2.27 13.63
CA ASP A 22 -8.29 -2.55 14.40
C ASP A 22 -8.06 -1.64 15.61
N GLU A 23 -8.84 -0.55 15.74
CA GLU A 23 -8.72 0.38 16.87
C GLU A 23 -9.18 -0.25 18.20
N GLU A 24 -10.03 -1.29 18.22
CA GLU A 24 -10.32 -2.04 19.45
C GLU A 24 -9.13 -2.93 19.83
N VAL A 25 -8.54 -2.77 21.00
CA VAL A 25 -7.30 -3.49 21.40
C VAL A 25 -7.56 -4.88 21.96
N ASP A 26 -8.71 -5.10 22.59
CA ASP A 26 -9.08 -6.42 23.10
C ASP A 26 -9.54 -7.31 21.93
N SER A 27 -8.80 -8.37 21.65
CA SER A 27 -9.10 -9.29 20.54
C SER A 27 -10.46 -9.96 20.70
N ALA A 28 -10.90 -10.27 21.92
CA ALA A 28 -12.21 -10.87 22.17
C ALA A 28 -13.33 -9.87 21.88
N LYS A 29 -13.17 -8.62 22.31
CA LYS A 29 -14.12 -7.54 21.98
C LYS A 29 -14.12 -7.23 20.50
N ARG A 30 -12.96 -7.25 19.83
CA ARG A 30 -12.87 -7.02 18.39
C ARG A 30 -13.64 -8.09 17.61
N VAL A 31 -13.51 -9.36 18.01
CA VAL A 31 -14.30 -10.46 17.44
C VAL A 31 -15.79 -10.28 17.72
N GLN A 32 -16.16 -9.82 18.91
CA GLN A 32 -17.55 -9.50 19.24
C GLN A 32 -18.10 -8.37 18.36
N ILE A 33 -17.37 -7.26 18.21
CA ILE A 33 -17.73 -6.14 17.34
C ILE A 33 -17.89 -6.62 15.90
N ALA A 34 -16.98 -7.45 15.40
CA ALA A 34 -17.09 -8.04 14.07
C ALA A 34 -18.39 -8.84 13.90
N ARG A 35 -18.77 -9.67 14.88
CA ARG A 35 -20.05 -10.41 14.87
C ARG A 35 -21.26 -9.47 14.93
N GLU A 36 -21.23 -8.44 15.76
CA GLU A 36 -22.29 -7.45 15.84
C GLU A 36 -22.46 -6.70 14.51
N ILE A 37 -21.36 -6.43 13.81
CA ILE A 37 -21.39 -5.87 12.46
C ILE A 37 -22.01 -6.87 11.48
N GLU A 38 -21.62 -8.15 11.50
CA GLU A 38 -22.24 -9.19 10.66
C GLU A 38 -23.75 -9.27 10.88
N GLU A 39 -24.20 -9.30 12.14
CA GLU A 39 -25.61 -9.31 12.51
C GLU A 39 -26.33 -8.05 12.04
N PHE A 40 -25.69 -6.88 12.16
CA PHE A 40 -26.24 -5.61 11.71
C PHE A 40 -26.39 -5.55 10.19
N VAL A 41 -25.39 -6.04 9.45
CA VAL A 41 -25.40 -6.12 8.00
C VAL A 41 -26.47 -7.11 7.52
N ALA A 42 -26.56 -8.28 8.15
CA ALA A 42 -27.61 -9.28 7.86
C ALA A 42 -29.02 -8.73 8.12
N LYS A 43 -29.18 -7.89 9.14
CA LYS A 43 -30.46 -7.24 9.47
C LYS A 43 -30.86 -6.15 8.49
N TYR A 44 -29.90 -5.46 7.87
CA TYR A 44 -30.15 -4.34 6.96
C TYR A 44 -29.41 -4.46 5.62
N PRO A 45 -29.65 -5.55 4.85
CA PRO A 45 -28.82 -5.95 3.70
C PRO A 45 -28.95 -5.02 2.49
N LYS A 46 -29.90 -4.09 2.49
CA LYS A 46 -30.12 -3.14 1.40
C LYS A 46 -29.16 -1.94 1.43
N ASN A 47 -28.41 -1.75 2.51
CA ASN A 47 -27.45 -0.63 2.63
C ASN A 47 -26.07 -1.05 2.13
N ARG A 48 -25.24 -0.05 1.85
CA ARG A 48 -23.82 -0.26 1.51
C ARG A 48 -22.98 -0.09 2.75
N PHE A 49 -22.06 -1.03 2.96
CA PHE A 49 -21.15 -1.04 4.10
C PHE A 49 -19.73 -1.04 3.58
N ILE A 50 -18.91 -0.15 4.11
CA ILE A 50 -17.46 -0.17 3.92
C ILE A 50 -16.84 -0.20 5.30
N ILE A 51 -16.00 -1.19 5.51
CA ILE A 51 -15.28 -1.38 6.76
C ILE A 51 -13.80 -1.31 6.43
N THR A 52 -13.08 -0.46 7.15
CA THR A 52 -11.64 -0.38 7.03
C THR A 52 -10.99 -1.01 8.27
N SER A 53 -9.82 -1.58 8.07
CA SER A 53 -9.00 -2.14 9.13
C SER A 53 -7.58 -2.27 8.63
N ARG A 54 -6.61 -2.17 9.52
CA ARG A 54 -5.28 -2.71 9.24
C ARG A 54 -5.32 -4.23 9.12
N ILE A 55 -4.41 -4.75 8.29
CA ILE A 55 -4.28 -6.19 8.03
C ILE A 55 -4.07 -6.97 9.34
N ALA A 56 -3.20 -6.49 10.22
CA ALA A 56 -2.88 -7.16 11.48
C ALA A 56 -4.08 -7.23 12.44
N GLY A 57 -4.92 -6.19 12.48
CA GLY A 57 -6.13 -6.20 13.31
C GLY A 57 -7.25 -7.03 12.69
N TYR A 58 -7.34 -7.03 11.36
CA TYR A 58 -8.39 -7.71 10.60
C TYR A 58 -8.24 -9.23 10.61
N SER A 59 -7.02 -9.77 10.54
CA SER A 59 -6.79 -11.22 10.47
C SER A 59 -7.35 -11.98 11.69
N ILE A 60 -7.41 -11.32 12.85
CA ILE A 60 -7.93 -11.86 14.11
C ILE A 60 -9.46 -11.80 14.17
N ALA A 61 -10.06 -10.74 13.63
CA ALA A 61 -11.49 -10.47 13.66
C ALA A 61 -12.07 -10.38 12.25
N ALA A 62 -11.68 -11.34 11.39
CA ALA A 62 -12.07 -11.34 9.99
C ALA A 62 -13.58 -11.52 9.89
N ILE A 63 -14.24 -10.58 9.22
CA ILE A 63 -15.67 -10.63 8.93
C ILE A 63 -15.85 -11.61 7.77
N SER A 64 -16.62 -12.66 7.98
CA SER A 64 -16.67 -13.82 7.09
C SER A 64 -17.89 -13.82 6.16
N MET A 65 -19.00 -13.19 6.58
CA MET A 65 -20.25 -13.20 5.82
C MET A 65 -20.59 -11.82 5.23
N GLY A 66 -20.94 -11.80 3.94
CA GLY A 66 -21.55 -10.64 3.28
C GLY A 66 -20.59 -9.54 2.81
N PHE A 67 -19.27 -9.78 2.85
CA PHE A 67 -18.26 -8.82 2.39
C PHE A 67 -17.30 -9.41 1.35
N ASP A 68 -16.99 -8.60 0.35
CA ASP A 68 -15.78 -8.77 -0.45
C ASP A 68 -14.60 -8.12 0.28
N HIS A 69 -13.45 -8.79 0.24
CA HIS A 69 -12.25 -8.34 0.93
C HIS A 69 -11.22 -7.79 -0.04
N PHE A 70 -10.76 -6.57 0.22
CA PHE A 70 -9.78 -5.89 -0.61
C PHE A 70 -8.59 -5.44 0.23
N ILE A 71 -7.39 -5.54 -0.35
CA ILE A 71 -6.15 -5.01 0.25
C ILE A 71 -5.72 -3.81 -0.60
N ILE A 72 -5.60 -2.65 0.05
CA ILE A 72 -5.04 -1.45 -0.58
C ILE A 72 -3.60 -1.76 -1.01
N GLN A 73 -3.32 -1.61 -2.30
CA GLN A 73 -1.98 -1.83 -2.84
C GLN A 73 -1.10 -0.59 -2.59
N PRO A 74 0.22 -0.77 -2.41
CA PRO A 74 1.16 0.34 -2.44
C PRO A 74 1.11 1.09 -3.77
N PHE A 75 1.48 2.37 -3.78
CA PHE A 75 1.56 3.14 -5.02
C PHE A 75 2.66 2.61 -5.94
N GLU A 76 2.34 2.45 -7.22
CA GLU A 76 3.29 2.19 -8.29
C GLU A 76 3.57 3.45 -9.12
N GLY A 77 4.47 3.39 -10.10
CA GLY A 77 4.99 4.56 -10.81
C GLY A 77 3.91 5.53 -11.33
N ASP A 78 2.87 5.00 -11.97
CA ASP A 78 1.76 5.84 -12.46
C ASP A 78 0.91 6.44 -11.32
N ASP A 79 0.74 5.73 -10.21
CA ASP A 79 0.02 6.23 -9.03
C ASP A 79 0.80 7.38 -8.39
N ILE A 80 2.12 7.21 -8.20
CA ILE A 80 3.02 8.24 -7.68
C ILE A 80 2.94 9.49 -8.56
N LYS A 81 3.04 9.33 -9.88
CA LYS A 81 2.98 10.44 -10.83
C LYS A 81 1.65 11.19 -10.75
N ARG A 82 0.53 10.48 -10.73
CA ARG A 82 -0.83 11.07 -10.62
C ARG A 82 -1.03 11.78 -9.29
N PHE A 83 -0.55 11.17 -8.20
CA PHE A 83 -0.61 11.75 -6.87
C PHE A 83 0.15 13.08 -6.81
N LEU A 84 1.41 13.10 -7.25
CA LEU A 84 2.25 14.30 -7.20
C LEU A 84 1.65 15.45 -8.02
N LEU A 85 1.16 15.18 -9.23
CA LEU A 85 0.52 16.20 -10.05
C LEU A 85 -0.71 16.78 -9.34
N SER A 86 -1.55 15.92 -8.78
CA SER A 86 -2.76 16.35 -8.04
C SER A 86 -2.40 17.15 -6.80
N TRP A 87 -1.34 16.77 -6.09
CA TRP A 87 -0.86 17.44 -4.90
C TRP A 87 -0.35 18.86 -5.19
N TYR A 88 0.52 19.04 -6.18
CA TYR A 88 1.01 20.37 -6.56
C TYR A 88 -0.10 21.27 -7.11
N LYS A 89 -1.09 20.70 -7.82
CA LYS A 89 -2.28 21.45 -8.25
C LYS A 89 -3.13 21.92 -7.07
N ALA A 90 -3.36 21.05 -6.10
CA ALA A 90 -4.11 21.38 -4.90
C ALA A 90 -3.41 22.46 -4.05
N LEU A 91 -2.08 22.52 -4.12
CA LEU A 91 -1.28 23.57 -3.47
C LEU A 91 -1.40 24.93 -4.17
N GLY A 92 -1.90 25.00 -5.41
CA GLY A 92 -1.92 26.24 -6.20
C GLY A 92 -0.55 26.62 -6.76
N GLU A 93 0.35 25.65 -6.95
CA GLU A 93 1.67 25.85 -7.56
C GLU A 93 1.55 26.44 -8.97
N GLU A 94 2.42 27.39 -9.34
CA GLU A 94 2.35 28.06 -10.65
C GLU A 94 2.64 27.10 -11.82
N ARG A 95 3.54 26.14 -11.61
CA ARG A 95 3.98 25.16 -12.61
C ARG A 95 3.90 23.72 -12.08
N PRO A 96 2.70 23.20 -11.80
CA PRO A 96 2.54 21.92 -11.12
C PRO A 96 3.03 20.74 -11.97
N GLU A 97 2.92 20.81 -13.29
CA GLU A 97 3.46 19.80 -14.21
C GLU A 97 5.00 19.73 -14.17
N GLU A 98 5.69 20.87 -14.06
CA GLU A 98 7.15 20.93 -14.02
C GLU A 98 7.68 20.39 -12.69
N GLN A 99 7.12 20.87 -11.58
CA GLN A 99 7.53 20.47 -10.23
C GLN A 99 7.23 19.00 -9.94
N SER A 100 6.03 18.52 -10.29
CA SER A 100 5.68 17.12 -10.14
C SER A 100 6.58 16.21 -10.96
N LYS A 101 6.94 16.59 -12.19
CA LYS A 101 7.86 15.81 -13.05
C LYS A 101 9.27 15.76 -12.46
N ARG A 102 9.78 16.87 -11.92
CA ARG A 102 11.10 16.93 -11.28
C ARG A 102 11.20 16.01 -10.07
N LEU A 103 10.20 16.08 -9.18
CA LEU A 103 10.15 15.20 -8.02
C LEU A 103 9.95 13.74 -8.42
N TYR A 104 9.03 13.47 -9.35
CA TYR A 104 8.81 12.12 -9.86
C TYR A 104 10.11 11.50 -10.38
N GLN A 105 10.88 12.24 -11.18
CA GLN A 105 12.17 11.80 -11.71
C GLN A 105 13.15 11.49 -10.57
N THR A 106 13.25 12.38 -9.58
CA THR A 106 14.09 12.17 -8.40
C THR A 106 13.72 10.88 -7.67
N ILE A 107 12.42 10.58 -7.52
CA ILE A 107 11.92 9.38 -6.85
C ILE A 107 12.24 8.11 -7.64
N ILE A 108 12.02 8.10 -8.95
CA ILE A 108 12.19 6.88 -9.75
C ILE A 108 13.67 6.53 -9.97
N ASP A 109 14.56 7.52 -9.99
CA ASP A 109 15.99 7.33 -10.23
C ASP A 109 16.71 6.74 -9.01
N VAL A 110 16.12 6.86 -7.82
CA VAL A 110 16.71 6.38 -6.57
C VAL A 110 15.84 5.26 -5.99
N PRO A 111 16.29 3.99 -6.00
CA PRO A 111 15.50 2.86 -5.50
C PRO A 111 14.96 3.06 -4.07
N ALA A 112 15.76 3.67 -3.19
CA ALA A 112 15.33 3.98 -1.82
C ALA A 112 14.12 4.92 -1.80
N PHE A 113 14.14 5.99 -2.60
CA PHE A 113 13.02 6.93 -2.70
C PHE A 113 11.77 6.27 -3.28
N LYS A 114 11.92 5.44 -4.31
CA LYS A 114 10.81 4.68 -4.88
C LYS A 114 10.14 3.76 -3.84
N ARG A 115 10.91 3.11 -2.96
CA ARG A 115 10.35 2.30 -1.87
C ARG A 115 9.55 3.14 -0.88
N LEU A 116 10.04 4.33 -0.53
CA LEU A 116 9.36 5.23 0.41
C LEU A 116 8.08 5.83 -0.20
N ALA A 117 8.16 6.25 -1.46
CA ALA A 117 7.05 6.84 -2.22
C ALA A 117 5.87 5.89 -2.47
N ALA A 118 6.06 4.58 -2.29
CA ALA A 118 4.98 3.60 -2.35
C ALA A 118 3.94 3.80 -1.23
N ASN A 119 4.31 4.48 -0.14
CA ASN A 119 3.40 4.89 0.92
C ASN A 119 2.89 6.33 0.65
N PRO A 120 1.56 6.56 0.51
CA PRO A 120 1.01 7.88 0.19
C PRO A 120 1.36 8.98 1.20
N LEU A 121 1.48 8.64 2.49
CA LEU A 121 1.89 9.59 3.52
C LEU A 121 3.34 10.03 3.29
N LEU A 122 4.26 9.07 3.14
CA LEU A 122 5.67 9.36 2.86
C LEU A 122 5.84 10.11 1.53
N LEU A 123 5.04 9.79 0.51
CA LEU A 123 5.05 10.55 -0.74
C LEU A 123 4.60 12.00 -0.55
N SER A 124 3.58 12.24 0.28
CA SER A 124 3.14 13.60 0.63
C SER A 124 4.24 14.38 1.34
N ILE A 125 4.96 13.72 2.25
CA ILE A 125 6.11 14.29 2.97
C ILE A 125 7.25 14.63 2.02
N MET A 126 7.58 13.72 1.10
CA MET A 126 8.60 13.96 0.09
C MET A 126 8.21 15.10 -0.85
N ALA A 127 6.93 15.21 -1.23
CA ALA A 127 6.43 16.34 -2.02
C ALA A 127 6.61 17.67 -1.31
N LEU A 128 6.30 17.70 -0.01
CA LEU A 128 6.49 18.87 0.83
C LEU A 128 7.97 19.28 0.94
N ILE A 129 8.86 18.34 1.29
CA ILE A 129 10.31 18.60 1.44
C ILE A 129 10.90 19.12 0.12
N HIS A 130 10.53 18.51 -1.01
CA HIS A 130 10.99 18.93 -2.33
C HIS A 130 10.51 20.34 -2.68
N HIS A 131 9.25 20.67 -2.41
CA HIS A 131 8.70 22.01 -2.66
C HIS A 131 9.46 23.09 -1.88
N GLN A 132 9.99 22.78 -0.69
CA GLN A 132 10.84 23.68 0.09
C GLN A 132 12.30 23.79 -0.42
N GLY A 133 12.66 23.07 -1.48
CA GLY A 133 14.02 23.04 -2.00
C GLY A 133 15.01 22.25 -1.12
N ILE A 134 14.51 21.53 -0.11
CA ILE A 134 15.33 20.68 0.75
C ILE A 134 15.63 19.37 0.02
N ARG A 135 16.87 18.89 0.15
CA ARG A 135 17.27 17.61 -0.44
C ARG A 135 16.58 16.47 0.30
N LEU A 136 15.94 15.57 -0.45
CA LEU A 136 15.29 14.40 0.12
C LEU A 136 16.29 13.48 0.84
N PRO A 137 16.01 13.10 2.10
CA PRO A 137 16.82 12.13 2.80
C PRO A 137 16.51 10.70 2.33
N TYR A 138 17.52 9.83 2.36
CA TYR A 138 17.46 8.46 1.85
C TYR A 138 16.74 7.47 2.79
N ARG A 139 16.62 7.80 4.08
CA ARG A 139 16.05 6.90 5.10
C ARG A 139 14.68 7.40 5.55
N ARG A 140 13.76 6.45 5.77
CA ARG A 140 12.40 6.72 6.29
C ARG A 140 12.42 7.53 7.59
N VAL A 141 13.31 7.15 8.51
CA VAL A 141 13.47 7.80 9.83
C VAL A 141 13.88 9.26 9.71
N ASP A 142 14.65 9.61 8.68
CA ASP A 142 15.10 10.97 8.42
C ASP A 142 13.99 11.81 7.79
N LEU A 143 13.14 11.21 6.93
CA LEU A 143 11.93 11.87 6.42
C LEU A 143 11.01 12.31 7.55
N TYR A 144 10.76 11.44 8.55
CA TYR A 144 9.96 11.82 9.72
C TYR A 144 10.60 12.95 10.53
N GLY A 145 11.94 12.95 10.64
CA GLY A 145 12.67 14.05 11.25
C GLY A 145 12.45 15.38 10.52
N CYS A 146 12.58 15.38 9.19
CA CYS A 146 12.35 16.56 8.37
C CYS A 146 10.91 17.10 8.47
N ILE A 147 9.91 16.24 8.70
CA ILE A 147 8.55 16.71 8.99
C ILE A 147 8.53 17.46 10.30
N LEU A 148 9.11 16.91 11.39
CA LEU A 148 9.11 17.60 12.67
C LEU A 148 9.88 18.93 12.59
N ASP A 149 10.98 18.97 11.84
CA ASP A 149 11.70 20.22 11.55
C ASP A 149 10.76 21.22 10.84
N ALA A 150 10.12 20.78 9.75
CA ALA A 150 9.18 21.62 9.01
C ALA A 150 7.98 22.08 9.85
N LEU A 151 7.43 21.20 10.68
CA LEU A 151 6.27 21.44 11.53
C LEU A 151 6.60 22.34 12.73
N ALA A 152 7.79 22.20 13.33
CA ALA A 152 8.22 22.99 14.47
C ALA A 152 8.74 24.37 14.07
N GLU A 153 9.35 24.50 12.90
CA GLU A 153 10.04 25.73 12.49
C GLU A 153 9.28 26.54 11.44
N THR A 154 8.30 25.96 10.71
CA THR A 154 7.77 26.63 9.50
C THR A 154 6.27 26.43 9.21
N TRP A 155 5.54 25.49 9.82
CA TRP A 155 4.26 25.07 9.24
C TRP A 155 2.99 25.70 9.84
N SER A 156 2.18 26.28 8.95
CA SER A 156 0.76 25.94 8.78
C SER A 156 0.48 25.93 7.27
N LEU A 157 -0.27 24.95 6.75
CA LEU A 157 -0.55 24.76 5.32
C LEU A 157 -1.11 26.03 4.62
N ALA A 158 -1.92 26.82 5.32
CA ALA A 158 -2.48 28.08 4.80
C ALA A 158 -1.48 29.24 4.72
N ARG A 159 -0.36 29.19 5.46
CA ARG A 159 0.66 30.25 5.54
C ARG A 159 1.86 30.01 4.63
N ALA A 160 2.10 28.77 4.20
CA ALA A 160 3.05 28.45 3.13
C ALA A 160 2.72 29.21 1.82
N LEU A 161 1.44 29.48 1.56
CA LEU A 161 0.96 30.32 0.45
C LEU A 161 1.43 31.78 0.54
N SER A 162 1.88 32.25 1.71
CA SER A 162 2.33 33.63 1.94
C SER A 162 3.86 33.84 1.79
N GLY A 163 4.62 32.76 1.64
CA GLY A 163 6.05 32.81 1.29
C GLY A 163 7.00 33.35 2.35
N ARG A 164 6.60 33.47 3.63
CA ARG A 164 7.49 33.96 4.71
C ARG A 164 7.57 32.97 5.88
N PRO A 165 8.79 32.55 6.31
CA PRO A 165 8.95 31.79 7.53
C PRO A 165 8.56 32.65 8.75
N ILE A 166 7.83 32.06 9.69
CA ILE A 166 7.42 32.71 10.94
C ILE A 166 7.91 31.82 12.09
N ASP A 167 8.73 32.38 12.96
CA ASP A 167 9.15 31.70 14.18
C ASP A 167 7.96 31.52 15.11
N LEU A 168 7.72 30.29 15.55
CA LEU A 168 6.73 29.99 16.58
C LEU A 168 7.36 30.15 17.96
N TRP A 169 6.64 30.81 18.87
CA TRP A 169 7.13 31.12 20.20
C TRP A 169 6.13 30.64 21.27
N LEU A 170 6.68 30.06 22.33
CA LEU A 170 5.97 29.68 23.56
C LEU A 170 6.54 30.49 24.71
N GLY A 171 5.83 31.56 25.08
CA GLY A 171 6.40 32.61 25.92
C GLY A 171 7.69 33.15 25.28
N ASN A 172 8.82 33.01 25.98
CA ASN A 172 10.14 33.48 25.53
C ASN A 172 10.98 32.37 24.84
N ARG A 173 10.42 31.17 24.64
CA ARG A 173 11.13 30.04 24.03
C ARG A 173 10.69 29.88 22.58
N ARG A 174 11.65 29.98 21.65
CA ARG A 174 11.41 29.60 20.25
C ARG A 174 11.13 28.11 20.20
N LEU A 175 10.06 27.75 19.52
CA LEU A 175 9.73 26.36 19.25
C LEU A 175 10.75 25.80 18.26
N ASP A 176 11.31 24.65 18.58
CA ASP A 176 12.19 23.89 17.72
C ASP A 176 11.84 22.40 17.83
N ARG A 177 12.40 21.61 16.92
CA ARG A 177 12.19 20.16 16.92
C ARG A 177 12.57 19.51 18.25
N THR A 178 13.62 20.00 18.91
CA THR A 178 14.11 19.40 20.16
C THR A 178 13.05 19.51 21.26
N LEU A 179 12.40 20.67 21.39
CA LEU A 179 11.33 20.88 22.37
C LEU A 179 10.10 20.01 22.03
N VAL A 180 9.71 19.97 20.75
CA VAL A 180 8.59 19.13 20.30
C VAL A 180 8.85 17.65 20.60
N GLU A 181 10.03 17.13 20.28
CA GLU A 181 10.41 15.74 20.58
C GLU A 181 10.43 15.50 22.10
N ARG A 182 11.02 16.38 22.91
CA ARG A 182 11.06 16.22 24.38
C ARG A 182 9.68 16.12 25.03
N ILE A 183 8.72 16.91 24.54
CA ILE A 183 7.36 16.93 25.08
C ILE A 183 6.52 15.79 24.53
N LEU A 184 6.49 15.60 23.20
CA LEU A 184 5.53 14.70 22.57
C LEU A 184 6.03 13.24 22.46
N ALA A 185 7.34 12.99 22.41
CA ALA A 185 7.88 11.62 22.35
C ALA A 185 7.44 10.73 23.54
N PRO A 186 7.58 11.16 24.81
CA PRO A 186 7.12 10.35 25.93
C PRO A 186 5.59 10.16 25.94
N ILE A 187 4.83 11.20 25.58
CA ILE A 187 3.37 11.15 25.48
C ILE A 187 2.95 10.14 24.41
N ALA A 188 3.57 10.20 23.24
CA ALA A 188 3.33 9.25 22.14
C ALA A 188 3.56 7.81 22.60
N PHE A 189 4.68 7.52 23.27
CA PHE A 189 4.97 6.17 23.77
C PHE A 189 3.95 5.70 24.81
N GLU A 190 3.56 6.56 25.75
CA GLU A 190 2.58 6.20 26.80
C GLU A 190 1.18 5.97 26.22
N VAL A 191 0.75 6.85 25.34
CA VAL A 191 -0.55 6.79 24.67
C VAL A 191 -0.61 5.56 23.78
N HIS A 192 0.42 5.29 22.99
CA HIS A 192 0.50 4.08 22.18
C HIS A 192 0.40 2.80 23.02
N LYS A 193 1.05 2.80 24.20
CA LYS A 193 1.02 1.68 25.14
C LYS A 193 -0.38 1.45 25.74
N THR A 194 -1.10 2.52 26.08
CA THR A 194 -2.27 2.46 26.98
C THR A 194 -3.61 2.76 26.31
N SER A 195 -3.61 3.48 25.19
CA SER A 195 -4.80 4.07 24.57
C SER A 195 -4.98 3.57 23.13
N PRO A 196 -5.91 2.62 22.92
CA PRO A 196 -6.33 2.21 21.59
C PRO A 196 -6.72 3.43 20.72
N GLY A 197 -6.17 3.54 19.50
CA GLY A 197 -6.44 4.67 18.60
C GLY A 197 -5.75 6.00 18.97
N GLY A 198 -4.90 6.01 20.00
CA GLY A 198 -4.10 7.19 20.37
C GLY A 198 -4.90 8.34 21.00
N ILE A 199 -6.13 8.07 21.46
CA ILE A 199 -7.06 9.10 21.91
C ILE A 199 -6.85 9.43 23.40
N MET A 200 -6.79 10.73 23.72
CA MET A 200 -6.68 11.26 25.08
C MET A 200 -7.62 12.45 25.28
N THR A 201 -7.99 12.76 26.53
CA THR A 201 -8.77 13.98 26.82
C THR A 201 -7.88 15.21 26.78
N LYS A 202 -8.45 16.39 26.46
CA LYS A 202 -7.69 17.67 26.45
C LYS A 202 -7.01 17.92 27.80
N ASP A 203 -7.72 17.66 28.91
CA ASP A 203 -7.18 17.87 30.26
C ASP A 203 -5.99 16.94 30.56
N SER A 204 -6.10 15.65 30.21
CA SER A 204 -5.01 14.69 30.40
C SER A 204 -3.80 15.04 29.53
N LEU A 205 -4.03 15.50 28.30
CA LEU A 205 -2.95 15.96 27.43
C LEU A 205 -2.24 17.19 28.02
N ILE A 206 -2.99 18.20 28.47
CA ILE A 206 -2.41 19.40 29.11
C ILE A 206 -1.61 19.02 30.36
N GLU A 207 -2.14 18.12 31.19
CA GLU A 207 -1.44 17.63 32.39
C GLU A 207 -0.10 16.97 32.03
N LYS A 208 -0.10 16.08 31.03
CA LYS A 208 1.12 15.42 30.54
C LYS A 208 2.13 16.40 29.95
N VAL A 209 1.67 17.34 29.12
CA VAL A 209 2.53 18.38 28.54
C VAL A 209 3.12 19.27 29.64
N SER A 210 2.30 19.66 30.63
CA SER A 210 2.75 20.45 31.79
C SER A 210 3.80 19.71 32.61
N HIS A 211 3.66 18.38 32.76
CA HIS A 211 4.66 17.55 33.42
C HIS A 211 6.02 17.60 32.69
N TYR A 212 6.03 17.48 31.36
CA TYR A 212 7.27 17.52 30.59
C TYR A 212 7.88 18.92 30.46
N PHE A 213 7.08 19.99 30.51
CA PHE A 213 7.61 21.35 30.68
C PHE A 213 8.32 21.52 32.03
N LYS A 214 7.81 20.87 33.09
CA LYS A 214 8.51 20.84 34.38
C LYS A 214 9.81 20.06 34.31
N GLU A 215 9.78 18.86 33.75
CA GLU A 215 10.94 17.98 33.69
C GLU A 215 12.08 18.55 32.83
N TYR A 216 11.77 19.10 31.65
CA TYR A 216 12.79 19.46 30.66
C TYR A 216 13.09 20.96 30.58
N GLU A 217 12.15 21.83 30.93
CA GLU A 217 12.31 23.29 30.84
C GLU A 217 12.29 23.97 32.21
N GLY A 218 12.15 23.20 33.31
CA GLY A 218 12.17 23.72 34.69
C GLY A 218 10.99 24.63 35.04
N LYS A 219 9.89 24.57 34.28
CA LYS A 219 8.70 25.39 34.48
C LYS A 219 7.77 24.75 35.50
N GLU A 220 7.22 25.52 36.44
CA GLU A 220 6.39 24.97 37.52
C GLU A 220 5.04 25.68 37.68
N GLY A 221 4.10 25.01 38.36
CA GLY A 221 2.82 25.58 38.77
C GLY A 221 1.99 26.11 37.60
N ALA A 222 1.49 27.35 37.76
CA ALA A 222 0.62 28.00 36.79
C ALA A 222 1.32 28.31 35.45
N GLU A 223 2.64 28.58 35.48
CA GLU A 223 3.41 28.86 34.26
C GLU A 223 3.48 27.62 33.37
N ALA A 224 3.80 26.45 33.95
CA ALA A 224 3.83 25.19 33.21
C ALA A 224 2.48 24.82 32.60
N GLN A 225 1.38 25.01 33.35
CA GLN A 225 0.04 24.77 32.81
C GLN A 225 -0.34 25.75 31.70
N SER A 226 0.06 27.02 31.80
CA SER A 226 -0.20 28.01 30.75
C SER A 226 0.54 27.64 29.47
N LEU A 227 1.85 27.38 29.58
CA LEU A 227 2.67 26.95 28.44
C LEU A 227 2.18 25.64 27.84
N ALA A 228 1.66 24.72 28.66
CA ALA A 228 1.07 23.48 28.18
C ALA A 228 -0.20 23.71 27.35
N ARG A 229 -1.09 24.61 27.80
CA ARG A 229 -2.27 25.01 27.02
C ARG A 229 -1.88 25.63 25.68
N ASP A 230 -0.97 26.60 25.72
CA ASP A 230 -0.48 27.28 24.53
C ASP A 230 0.20 26.29 23.56
N PHE A 231 0.99 25.35 24.09
CA PHE A 231 1.63 24.31 23.29
C PHE A 231 0.61 23.39 22.63
N VAL A 232 -0.43 22.94 23.35
CA VAL A 232 -1.46 22.07 22.79
C VAL A 232 -2.25 22.78 21.68
N ASP A 233 -2.59 24.05 21.90
CA ASP A 233 -3.30 24.83 20.89
C ASP A 233 -2.41 25.10 19.67
N LEU A 234 -1.12 25.41 19.85
CA LEU A 234 -0.13 25.49 18.75
C LEU A 234 0.02 24.15 18.02
N ALA A 235 0.14 23.04 18.76
CA ALA A 235 0.34 21.70 18.22
C ALA A 235 -0.83 21.24 17.34
N ARG A 236 -2.04 21.72 17.66
CA ARG A 236 -3.26 21.50 16.88
C ARG A 236 -3.37 22.45 15.69
N GLU A 237 -3.32 23.76 15.94
CA GLU A 237 -3.76 24.77 14.99
C GLU A 237 -2.66 25.20 14.01
N GLN A 238 -1.40 25.14 14.45
CA GLN A 238 -0.26 25.64 13.69
C GLN A 238 0.58 24.47 13.21
N ILE A 239 1.13 23.67 14.13
CA ILE A 239 1.96 22.50 13.82
C ILE A 239 1.13 21.40 13.13
N GLY A 240 -0.14 21.22 13.49
CA GLY A 240 -1.00 20.18 12.91
C GLY A 240 -0.57 18.75 13.22
N ILE A 241 0.23 18.54 14.28
CA ILE A 241 0.66 17.20 14.73
C ILE A 241 -0.38 16.52 15.63
N LEU A 242 -1.28 17.32 16.23
CA LEU A 242 -2.43 16.87 17.00
C LEU A 242 -3.74 17.26 16.31
N MET A 243 -4.76 16.44 16.47
CA MET A 243 -6.10 16.70 15.96
C MET A 243 -7.18 16.34 16.99
N GLU A 244 -8.32 17.03 16.92
CA GLU A 244 -9.48 16.73 17.77
C GLU A 244 -10.33 15.61 17.12
N ARG A 245 -10.49 14.48 17.83
CA ARG A 245 -11.32 13.32 17.47
C ARG A 245 -12.58 13.27 18.35
N GLY A 246 -13.46 14.24 18.13
CA GLY A 246 -14.64 14.45 18.96
C GLY A 246 -14.39 15.42 20.11
N ILE A 247 -15.48 15.91 20.73
CA ILE A 247 -15.44 17.03 21.66
C ILE A 247 -14.48 16.76 22.82
N GLY A 248 -13.42 17.57 22.94
CA GLY A 248 -12.45 17.50 24.02
C GLY A 248 -11.53 16.28 23.99
N ARG A 249 -11.47 15.56 22.85
CA ARG A 249 -10.63 14.37 22.66
C ARG A 249 -9.59 14.62 21.58
N PHE A 250 -8.34 14.36 21.89
CA PHE A 250 -7.19 14.64 21.04
C PHE A 250 -6.48 13.34 20.67
N ALA A 251 -5.87 13.31 19.49
CA ALA A 251 -5.00 12.24 19.03
C ALA A 251 -3.91 12.83 18.12
N PHE A 252 -2.87 12.06 17.83
CA PHE A 252 -1.92 12.43 16.77
C PHE A 252 -2.61 12.41 15.41
N THR A 253 -2.26 13.36 14.55
CA THR A 253 -2.86 13.48 13.20
C THR A 253 -2.60 12.23 12.35
N HIS A 254 -1.42 11.62 12.51
CA HIS A 254 -1.05 10.38 11.84
C HIS A 254 -0.36 9.43 12.82
N LEU A 255 -0.77 8.15 12.82
CA LEU A 255 -0.14 7.13 13.65
C LEU A 255 1.37 7.01 13.38
N SER A 256 1.82 7.15 12.12
CA SER A 256 3.25 7.07 11.82
C SER A 256 4.10 8.15 12.50
N LEU A 257 3.51 9.32 12.79
CA LEU A 257 4.18 10.37 13.59
C LEU A 257 4.21 9.99 15.07
N GLU A 258 3.12 9.42 15.60
CA GLU A 258 3.07 8.86 16.96
C GLU A 258 4.11 7.74 17.12
N GLU A 259 4.18 6.78 16.20
CA GLU A 259 5.13 5.67 16.21
C GLU A 259 6.58 6.17 16.13
N TYR A 260 6.85 7.18 15.30
CA TYR A 260 8.17 7.81 15.22
C TYR A 260 8.57 8.49 16.54
N LEU A 261 7.66 9.27 17.12
CA LEU A 261 7.88 9.94 18.40
C LEU A 261 8.05 8.93 19.55
N ALA A 262 7.25 7.86 19.56
CA ALA A 262 7.40 6.77 20.50
C ALA A 262 8.75 6.05 20.36
N ALA A 263 9.22 5.83 19.12
CA ALA A 263 10.53 5.26 18.84
C ALA A 263 11.68 6.20 19.28
N LYS A 264 11.52 7.52 19.10
CA LYS A 264 12.45 8.53 19.63
C LYS A 264 12.58 8.43 21.14
N TYR A 265 11.45 8.38 21.85
CA TYR A 265 11.47 8.20 23.31
C TYR A 265 12.13 6.88 23.73
N LEU A 266 11.80 5.78 23.05
CA LEU A 266 12.38 4.47 23.35
C LEU A 266 13.89 4.48 23.13
N SER A 267 14.38 5.04 22.02
CA SER A 267 15.81 5.14 21.69
C SER A 267 16.62 5.94 22.72
N GLY A 268 15.97 6.86 23.43
CA GLY A 268 16.57 7.65 24.52
C GLY A 268 16.74 6.87 25.83
N LYS A 269 16.14 5.68 25.99
CA LYS A 269 16.28 4.86 27.21
C LYS A 269 17.67 4.23 27.29
N GLU A 270 18.10 3.88 28.51
CA GLU A 270 19.40 3.24 28.73
C GLU A 270 19.46 1.85 28.07
N ARG A 271 18.38 1.08 28.23
CA ARG A 271 18.20 -0.29 27.69
C ARG A 271 16.93 -0.40 26.84
N PRO A 272 16.88 0.24 25.65
CA PRO A 272 15.71 0.19 24.76
C PRO A 272 15.36 -1.25 24.38
N GLU A 273 16.35 -2.12 24.27
CA GLU A 273 16.20 -3.51 23.86
C GLU A 273 15.35 -4.35 24.83
N GLU A 274 15.45 -4.11 26.14
CA GLU A 274 14.66 -4.85 27.13
C GLU A 274 13.17 -4.53 26.99
N ILE A 275 12.86 -3.25 26.77
CA ILE A 275 11.49 -2.79 26.54
C ILE A 275 10.96 -3.32 25.20
N ALA A 276 11.77 -3.26 24.14
CA ALA A 276 11.40 -3.77 22.82
C ALA A 276 11.10 -5.29 22.84
N CYS A 277 11.97 -6.08 23.48
CA CYS A 277 11.79 -7.52 23.64
C CYS A 277 10.50 -7.87 24.41
N ASN A 278 10.13 -7.08 25.42
CA ASN A 278 8.86 -7.24 26.14
C ASN A 278 7.62 -6.89 25.30
N LYS A 279 7.79 -6.26 24.14
CA LYS A 279 6.74 -5.84 23.22
C LYS A 279 6.79 -6.53 21.86
N LEU A 280 7.67 -7.51 21.68
CA LEU A 280 7.95 -8.17 20.40
C LEU A 280 6.71 -8.75 19.70
N TYR A 281 5.74 -9.23 20.48
CA TYR A 281 4.49 -9.85 20.00
C TYR A 281 3.30 -8.90 19.99
N ASP A 282 3.45 -7.65 20.44
CA ASP A 282 2.41 -6.64 20.28
C ASP A 282 2.53 -6.06 18.86
N PRO A 283 1.59 -6.34 17.95
CA PRO A 283 1.70 -5.87 16.56
C PRO A 283 1.76 -4.35 16.45
N ARG A 284 1.25 -3.62 17.46
CA ARG A 284 1.30 -2.16 17.50
C ARG A 284 2.73 -1.63 17.66
N PHE A 285 3.59 -2.39 18.35
CA PHE A 285 4.99 -2.00 18.58
C PHE A 285 5.94 -2.39 17.43
N GLU A 286 5.47 -3.09 16.40
CA GLU A 286 6.31 -3.52 15.27
C GLU A 286 7.07 -2.33 14.64
N GLU A 287 6.34 -1.29 14.26
CA GLU A 287 6.93 -0.11 13.62
C GLU A 287 7.80 0.69 14.60
N ILE A 288 7.41 0.79 15.88
CA ILE A 288 8.22 1.45 16.92
C ILE A 288 9.58 0.75 17.07
N ILE A 289 9.60 -0.59 17.07
CA ILE A 289 10.82 -1.38 17.19
C ILE A 289 11.73 -1.17 15.98
N LEU A 290 11.18 -1.21 14.75
CA LEU A 290 11.94 -0.97 13.52
C LEU A 290 12.50 0.45 13.45
N LEU A 291 11.68 1.47 13.79
CA LEU A 291 12.12 2.86 13.84
C LEU A 291 13.16 3.09 14.94
N THR A 292 13.04 2.45 16.09
CA THR A 292 14.03 2.54 17.17
C THR A 292 15.39 2.02 16.71
N ALA A 293 15.42 0.86 16.05
CA ALA A 293 16.64 0.33 15.45
C ALA A 293 17.24 1.30 14.43
N ALA A 294 16.41 1.98 13.63
CA ALA A 294 16.87 2.95 12.64
C ALA A 294 17.37 4.27 13.26
N ILE A 295 16.84 4.69 14.41
CA ILE A 295 17.28 5.89 15.12
C ILE A 295 18.61 5.65 15.84
N LEU A 296 18.80 4.46 16.41
CA LEU A 296 20.04 4.09 17.09
C LEU A 296 21.21 4.02 16.08
N SER A 297 22.41 4.25 16.59
CA SER A 297 23.66 4.20 15.81
C SER A 297 24.76 3.47 16.57
N GLY A 298 25.80 3.03 15.83
CA GLY A 298 26.97 2.37 16.40
C GLY A 298 26.65 1.16 17.28
N GLU A 299 27.35 1.03 18.41
CA GLU A 299 27.20 -0.11 19.32
C GLU A 299 25.80 -0.26 19.92
N ARG A 300 25.07 0.85 20.11
CA ARG A 300 23.70 0.80 20.65
C ARG A 300 22.73 0.16 19.66
N SER A 301 22.88 0.44 18.36
CA SER A 301 22.09 -0.21 17.30
C SER A 301 22.40 -1.72 17.24
N GLU A 302 23.68 -2.09 17.21
CA GLU A 302 24.09 -3.49 17.14
C GLU A 302 23.62 -4.29 18.36
N ARG A 303 23.73 -3.71 19.57
CA ARG A 303 23.22 -4.31 20.80
C ARG A 303 21.70 -4.52 20.75
N PHE A 304 20.96 -3.52 20.26
CA PHE A 304 19.51 -3.57 20.15
C PHE A 304 19.05 -4.68 19.19
N ILE A 305 19.62 -4.72 18.00
CA ILE A 305 19.27 -5.72 16.98
C ILE A 305 19.66 -7.12 17.43
N LYS A 306 20.84 -7.28 18.04
CA LYS A 306 21.30 -8.57 18.57
C LYS A 306 20.40 -9.09 19.69
N ALA A 307 19.92 -8.21 20.57
CA ALA A 307 19.00 -8.59 21.64
C ALA A 307 17.64 -9.06 21.09
N ILE A 308 17.11 -8.38 20.06
CA ILE A 308 15.88 -8.78 19.39
C ILE A 308 16.04 -10.13 18.68
N TYR A 309 17.10 -10.27 17.89
CA TYR A 309 17.38 -11.49 17.13
C TYR A 309 17.59 -12.71 18.04
N ASN A 310 18.29 -12.54 19.16
CA ASN A 310 18.53 -13.60 20.15
C ASN A 310 17.39 -13.78 21.15
N TYR A 311 16.25 -13.12 20.95
CA TYR A 311 15.14 -13.21 21.88
C TYR A 311 14.57 -14.64 21.92
N ASP A 312 14.77 -15.33 23.03
CA ASP A 312 14.50 -16.77 23.19
C ASP A 312 13.21 -17.05 24.00
N GLY A 313 12.15 -16.28 23.73
CA GLY A 313 10.86 -16.48 24.39
C GLY A 313 10.14 -17.77 23.96
N GLU A 314 9.42 -18.42 24.87
CA GLU A 314 8.64 -19.65 24.60
C GLU A 314 7.71 -19.54 23.38
N LEU A 315 7.12 -18.37 23.16
CA LEU A 315 6.26 -18.10 22.00
C LEU A 315 7.04 -18.02 20.68
N ASP A 316 8.29 -17.55 20.71
CA ASP A 316 9.15 -17.44 19.51
C ASP A 316 9.61 -18.83 19.07
N LYS A 317 10.03 -19.64 20.06
CA LYS A 317 10.48 -21.03 19.89
C LYS A 317 9.42 -21.88 19.25
N ARG A 318 8.17 -21.71 19.70
CA ARG A 318 7.10 -22.64 19.36
C ARG A 318 6.54 -22.39 17.97
N PHE A 319 6.26 -21.15 17.54
CA PHE A 319 5.50 -20.98 16.28
C PHE A 319 5.73 -19.69 15.45
N PHE A 320 6.49 -18.68 15.88
CA PHE A 320 6.37 -17.35 15.24
C PHE A 320 7.65 -16.67 14.74
N ARG A 321 8.88 -17.09 15.10
CA ARG A 321 10.19 -16.47 14.72
C ARG A 321 10.08 -14.96 14.40
N ARG A 322 9.37 -14.22 15.25
CA ARG A 322 9.01 -12.82 15.03
C ARG A 322 10.26 -11.97 15.18
N SER A 323 11.11 -12.36 16.14
CA SER A 323 12.48 -11.87 16.32
C SER A 323 13.26 -11.85 15.01
N LEU A 324 13.27 -12.98 14.28
CA LEU A 324 14.02 -13.18 13.04
C LEU A 324 13.45 -12.36 11.89
N LEU A 325 12.12 -12.29 11.78
CA LEU A 325 11.46 -11.44 10.77
C LEU A 325 11.77 -9.97 10.98
N LEU A 326 11.70 -9.48 12.22
CA LEU A 326 12.04 -8.09 12.57
C LEU A 326 13.52 -7.80 12.30
N ALA A 327 14.41 -8.70 12.70
CA ALA A 327 15.84 -8.57 12.44
C ALA A 327 16.14 -8.54 10.92
N ALA A 328 15.47 -9.37 10.13
CA ALA A 328 15.61 -9.36 8.68
C ALA A 328 15.02 -8.09 8.02
N HIS A 329 13.92 -7.54 8.56
CA HIS A 329 13.41 -6.23 8.15
C HIS A 329 14.42 -5.10 8.44
N MET A 330 15.08 -5.13 9.59
CA MET A 330 16.12 -4.14 9.95
C MET A 330 17.29 -4.16 8.96
N ILE A 331 17.64 -5.35 8.46
CA ILE A 331 18.65 -5.53 7.41
C ILE A 331 18.18 -4.94 6.07
N ALA A 332 16.91 -5.18 5.71
CA ALA A 332 16.32 -4.64 4.49
C ALA A 332 16.19 -3.11 4.52
N ASP A 333 16.01 -2.52 5.70
CA ASP A 333 15.99 -1.07 5.94
C ASP A 333 17.40 -0.43 5.93
N GLU A 334 18.45 -1.20 5.63
CA GLU A 334 19.86 -0.76 5.60
C GLU A 334 20.32 -0.10 6.90
N ILE A 335 19.88 -0.66 8.03
CA ILE A 335 20.36 -0.23 9.34
C ILE A 335 21.81 -0.69 9.50
N GLU A 336 22.65 0.21 10.03
CA GLU A 336 24.08 -0.02 10.22
C GLU A 336 24.31 -1.21 11.18
N LEU A 337 24.95 -2.26 10.67
CA LEU A 337 25.25 -3.50 11.37
C LEU A 337 26.59 -4.04 10.89
N LYS A 338 27.34 -4.68 11.80
CA LYS A 338 28.55 -5.41 11.44
C LYS A 338 28.21 -6.58 10.52
N TYR A 339 29.03 -6.78 9.48
CA TYR A 339 28.82 -7.79 8.45
C TYR A 339 28.57 -9.22 8.98
N PRO A 340 29.30 -9.73 10.00
CA PRO A 340 29.05 -11.08 10.53
C PRO A 340 27.62 -11.28 11.06
N LEU A 341 27.09 -10.31 11.81
CA LEU A 341 25.74 -10.38 12.35
C LEU A 341 24.69 -10.23 11.23
N LYS A 342 24.91 -9.32 10.26
CA LYS A 342 24.04 -9.16 9.08
C LYS A 342 23.94 -10.47 8.29
N LYS A 343 25.08 -11.14 8.08
CA LYS A 343 25.16 -12.43 7.40
C LYS A 343 24.41 -13.53 8.15
N GLU A 344 24.66 -13.68 9.44
CA GLU A 344 24.05 -14.71 10.28
C GLU A 344 22.51 -14.62 10.29
N ILE A 345 21.97 -13.41 10.52
CA ILE A 345 20.52 -13.17 10.52
C ILE A 345 19.91 -13.53 9.16
N LEU A 346 20.56 -13.15 8.05
CA LEU A 346 20.08 -13.45 6.70
C LEU A 346 20.10 -14.96 6.40
N GLU A 347 21.17 -15.67 6.73
CA GLU A 347 21.26 -17.11 6.56
C GLU A 347 20.15 -17.82 7.34
N ASN A 348 19.94 -17.45 8.60
CA ASN A 348 18.88 -18.04 9.44
C ASN A 348 17.47 -17.70 8.96
N PHE A 349 17.26 -16.47 8.48
CA PHE A 349 16.00 -16.05 7.87
C PHE A 349 15.70 -16.89 6.61
N LEU A 350 16.65 -17.01 5.69
CA LEU A 350 16.48 -17.77 4.46
C LEU A 350 16.28 -19.26 4.75
N ASN A 351 17.05 -19.85 5.65
CA ASN A 351 16.88 -21.25 6.06
C ASN A 351 15.47 -21.51 6.63
N THR A 352 14.97 -20.58 7.45
CA THR A 352 13.60 -20.65 8.00
C THR A 352 12.55 -20.51 6.90
N TYR A 353 12.72 -19.56 5.98
CA TYR A 353 11.79 -19.33 4.87
C TYR A 353 11.73 -20.51 3.87
N LEU A 354 12.88 -21.11 3.56
CA LEU A 354 13.01 -22.23 2.63
C LEU A 354 12.46 -23.54 3.21
N SER A 355 12.29 -23.62 4.54
CA SER A 355 11.71 -24.78 5.19
C SER A 355 10.25 -25.01 4.75
N PRO A 356 9.83 -26.27 4.49
CA PRO A 356 8.45 -26.59 4.08
C PRO A 356 7.37 -26.15 5.09
N SER A 357 7.70 -26.02 6.37
CA SER A 357 6.76 -26.06 7.50
C SER A 357 6.19 -24.71 7.97
N TYR A 358 6.26 -23.62 7.20
CA TYR A 358 6.15 -22.28 7.79
C TYR A 358 4.88 -21.46 7.50
N TYR A 359 4.21 -21.03 8.57
CA TYR A 359 2.99 -20.20 8.57
C TYR A 359 3.19 -18.74 8.14
N LEU A 360 4.43 -18.23 8.11
CA LEU A 360 4.73 -16.82 7.81
C LEU A 360 5.34 -16.57 6.44
N LYS A 361 5.16 -17.49 5.47
CA LYS A 361 5.66 -17.31 4.10
C LYS A 361 5.27 -15.94 3.51
N ASN A 362 4.07 -15.45 3.79
CA ASN A 362 3.63 -14.13 3.30
C ASN A 362 4.44 -12.97 3.90
N GLU A 363 4.71 -12.98 5.21
CA GLU A 363 5.51 -11.93 5.85
C GLU A 363 6.98 -12.02 5.43
N ALA A 364 7.54 -13.22 5.34
CA ALA A 364 8.87 -13.44 4.81
C ALA A 364 9.01 -12.96 3.35
N LEU A 365 7.97 -13.13 2.52
CA LEU A 365 7.95 -12.59 1.16
C LEU A 365 7.98 -11.06 1.12
N LYS A 366 7.39 -10.37 2.12
CA LYS A 366 7.51 -8.91 2.24
C LYS A 366 8.95 -8.51 2.54
N VAL A 367 9.61 -9.21 3.48
CA VAL A 367 11.05 -9.01 3.76
C VAL A 367 11.88 -9.23 2.49
N ILE A 368 11.67 -10.33 1.78
CA ILE A 368 12.39 -10.65 0.53
C ILE A 368 12.21 -9.54 -0.53
N ASN A 369 11.00 -8.99 -0.64
CA ASN A 369 10.74 -7.87 -1.53
C ASN A 369 11.48 -6.60 -1.09
N SER A 370 11.53 -6.31 0.21
CA SER A 370 12.29 -5.18 0.76
C SER A 370 13.81 -5.33 0.62
N LEU A 371 14.32 -6.57 0.52
CA LEU A 371 15.74 -6.85 0.26
C LEU A 371 16.17 -6.52 -1.19
N LYS A 372 15.23 -6.15 -2.07
CA LYS A 372 15.55 -5.67 -3.42
C LYS A 372 16.32 -4.34 -3.37
N GLY A 373 17.49 -4.32 -3.99
CA GLY A 373 18.42 -3.20 -3.99
C GLY A 373 19.12 -2.99 -2.64
N ALA A 374 19.07 -3.97 -1.75
CA ALA A 374 19.83 -3.97 -0.50
C ALA A 374 21.31 -4.32 -0.77
N SER A 375 22.21 -3.89 0.12
CA SER A 375 23.66 -4.12 0.01
C SER A 375 24.02 -5.61 -0.06
N MET A 376 23.17 -6.48 0.49
CA MET A 376 23.36 -7.93 0.57
C MET A 376 22.62 -8.69 -0.55
N GLU A 377 22.01 -8.01 -1.53
CA GLU A 377 21.22 -8.67 -2.59
C GLU A 377 22.04 -9.77 -3.30
N GLY A 378 23.28 -9.48 -3.68
CA GLY A 378 24.14 -10.45 -4.38
C GLY A 378 24.37 -11.74 -3.57
N TYR A 379 24.60 -11.59 -2.27
CA TYR A 379 24.80 -12.72 -1.36
C TYR A 379 23.52 -13.54 -1.15
N ILE A 380 22.37 -12.88 -1.04
CA ILE A 380 21.05 -13.55 -0.97
C ILE A 380 20.79 -14.33 -2.26
N VAL A 381 21.09 -13.72 -3.41
CA VAL A 381 20.98 -14.39 -4.72
C VAL A 381 21.85 -15.64 -4.74
N ASP A 382 23.09 -15.58 -4.24
CA ASP A 382 23.98 -16.76 -4.21
C ASP A 382 23.39 -17.92 -3.38
N ILE A 383 22.84 -17.64 -2.19
CA ILE A 383 22.16 -18.66 -1.36
C ILE A 383 20.95 -19.26 -2.08
N LEU A 384 20.12 -18.42 -2.71
CA LEU A 384 18.92 -18.87 -3.40
C LEU A 384 19.25 -19.68 -4.67
N LEU A 385 20.31 -19.32 -5.38
CA LEU A 385 20.81 -20.10 -6.52
C LEU A 385 21.29 -21.48 -6.08
N ASP A 386 22.00 -21.58 -4.96
CA ASP A 386 22.42 -22.86 -4.39
C ASP A 386 21.22 -23.72 -3.95
N SER A 387 20.24 -23.08 -3.30
CA SER A 387 19.00 -23.71 -2.86
C SER A 387 18.19 -24.30 -4.02
N ILE A 388 18.20 -23.65 -5.19
CA ILE A 388 17.57 -24.20 -6.40
C ILE A 388 18.33 -25.43 -6.92
N ARG A 389 19.67 -25.42 -6.88
CA ARG A 389 20.49 -26.53 -7.40
C ARG A 389 20.39 -27.78 -6.54
N ASN A 390 20.42 -27.60 -5.22
CA ASN A 390 20.61 -28.69 -4.26
C ASN A 390 19.37 -29.00 -3.42
N GLY A 391 18.32 -28.18 -3.50
CA GLY A 391 17.13 -28.31 -2.67
C GLY A 391 16.12 -29.36 -3.17
N SER A 392 15.24 -29.79 -2.26
CA SER A 392 14.03 -30.54 -2.60
C SER A 392 13.04 -29.67 -3.41
N PRO A 393 12.01 -30.25 -4.06
CA PRO A 393 11.04 -29.47 -4.82
C PRO A 393 10.40 -28.30 -4.04
N ASP A 394 10.14 -28.47 -2.74
CA ASP A 394 9.62 -27.39 -1.88
C ASP A 394 10.62 -26.23 -1.72
N ILE A 395 11.89 -26.55 -1.52
CA ILE A 395 12.98 -25.56 -1.41
C ILE A 395 13.19 -24.87 -2.76
N GLN A 396 13.21 -25.63 -3.86
CA GLN A 396 13.34 -25.09 -5.22
C GLN A 396 12.20 -24.14 -5.54
N TRP A 397 10.96 -24.51 -5.20
CA TRP A 397 9.79 -23.66 -5.34
C TRP A 397 9.95 -22.36 -4.54
N ALA A 398 10.29 -22.45 -3.25
CA ALA A 398 10.41 -21.28 -2.37
C ALA A 398 11.52 -20.33 -2.84
N ALA A 399 12.66 -20.89 -3.25
CA ALA A 399 13.80 -20.13 -3.76
C ALA A 399 13.49 -19.47 -5.11
N ALA A 400 12.80 -20.16 -6.03
CA ALA A 400 12.38 -19.57 -7.31
C ALA A 400 11.41 -18.40 -7.09
N ILE A 401 10.43 -18.54 -6.19
CA ILE A 401 9.53 -17.44 -5.82
C ILE A 401 10.32 -16.26 -5.23
N ALA A 402 11.28 -16.51 -4.33
CA ALA A 402 12.10 -15.47 -3.73
C ALA A 402 12.93 -14.70 -4.78
N LEU A 403 13.62 -15.41 -5.69
CA LEU A 403 14.35 -14.79 -6.80
C LEU A 403 13.43 -13.97 -7.71
N GLY A 404 12.23 -14.47 -7.98
CA GLY A 404 11.21 -13.72 -8.72
C GLY A 404 10.76 -12.43 -8.02
N ARG A 405 10.67 -12.42 -6.69
CA ARG A 405 10.33 -11.21 -5.91
C ARG A 405 11.45 -10.20 -5.88
N ILE A 406 12.69 -10.65 -5.75
CA ILE A 406 13.88 -9.79 -5.92
C ILE A 406 13.83 -9.17 -7.32
N GLY A 407 13.50 -9.98 -8.34
CA GLY A 407 13.28 -9.50 -9.71
C GLY A 407 14.54 -8.92 -10.35
N SER A 408 15.71 -9.41 -9.93
CA SER A 408 17.01 -9.00 -10.46
C SER A 408 17.23 -9.60 -11.85
N PRO A 409 17.67 -8.82 -12.86
CA PRO A 409 17.90 -9.31 -14.22
C PRO A 409 19.22 -10.09 -14.36
N ASP A 410 19.83 -10.52 -13.26
CA ASP A 410 21.06 -11.32 -13.25
C ASP A 410 20.91 -12.57 -14.14
N LYS A 411 21.83 -12.72 -15.10
CA LYS A 411 21.85 -13.86 -16.03
C LYS A 411 21.96 -15.20 -15.33
N ARG A 412 22.59 -15.27 -14.14
CA ARG A 412 22.68 -16.49 -13.33
C ARG A 412 21.30 -16.94 -12.86
N ILE A 413 20.45 -16.00 -12.44
CA ILE A 413 19.05 -16.24 -12.06
C ILE A 413 18.26 -16.73 -13.27
N ILE A 414 18.33 -16.01 -14.39
CA ILE A 414 17.62 -16.38 -15.61
C ILE A 414 18.03 -17.81 -16.03
N ASN A 415 19.32 -18.10 -16.09
CA ASN A 415 19.81 -19.41 -16.51
C ASN A 415 19.32 -20.55 -15.62
N ILE A 416 19.30 -20.39 -14.29
CA ILE A 416 18.82 -21.46 -13.41
C ILE A 416 17.29 -21.64 -13.52
N LEU A 417 16.53 -20.55 -13.65
CA LEU A 417 15.08 -20.61 -13.78
C LEU A 417 14.64 -21.25 -15.12
N LEU A 418 15.42 -21.06 -16.19
CA LEU A 418 15.18 -21.74 -17.46
C LEU A 418 15.32 -23.27 -17.34
N VAL A 419 16.25 -23.75 -16.52
CA VAL A 419 16.46 -25.20 -16.29
C VAL A 419 15.29 -25.80 -15.50
N LEU A 420 14.65 -25.02 -14.63
CA LEU A 420 13.50 -25.48 -13.84
C LEU A 420 12.26 -25.81 -14.67
N GLU A 421 12.17 -25.39 -15.94
CA GLU A 421 11.12 -25.85 -16.84
C GLU A 421 11.15 -27.37 -17.05
N LEU A 422 12.33 -28.00 -16.95
CA LEU A 422 12.53 -29.42 -17.21
C LEU A 422 12.17 -30.31 -16.01
N THR A 423 11.82 -29.72 -14.87
CA THR A 423 11.45 -30.51 -13.69
C THR A 423 10.08 -31.17 -13.85
N LYS A 424 9.94 -32.36 -13.26
CA LYS A 424 8.67 -33.10 -13.23
C LYS A 424 7.65 -32.43 -12.32
N ASP A 425 8.10 -31.69 -11.31
CA ASP A 425 7.24 -31.06 -10.32
C ASP A 425 6.50 -29.83 -10.90
N PRO A 426 5.15 -29.84 -10.97
CA PRO A 426 4.38 -28.74 -11.53
C PRO A 426 4.45 -27.46 -10.69
N PHE A 427 4.62 -27.55 -9.37
CA PHE A 427 4.77 -26.37 -8.52
C PHE A 427 6.08 -25.65 -8.83
N VAL A 428 7.17 -26.39 -8.99
CA VAL A 428 8.48 -25.81 -9.34
C VAL A 428 8.45 -25.18 -10.73
N ARG A 429 7.85 -25.85 -11.74
CA ARG A 429 7.66 -25.25 -13.08
C ARG A 429 6.84 -23.96 -13.02
N ARG A 430 5.75 -23.96 -12.26
CA ARG A 430 4.91 -22.77 -12.05
C ARG A 430 5.71 -21.64 -11.40
N ALA A 431 6.50 -21.93 -10.36
CA ALA A 431 7.32 -20.95 -9.68
C ALA A 431 8.37 -20.33 -10.62
N ALA A 432 8.98 -21.14 -11.49
CA ALA A 432 9.89 -20.66 -12.51
C ALA A 432 9.21 -19.69 -13.50
N ALA A 433 8.00 -20.03 -13.99
CA ALA A 433 7.23 -19.14 -14.87
C ALA A 433 6.89 -17.79 -14.20
N ILE A 434 6.43 -17.83 -12.94
CA ILE A 434 6.13 -16.64 -12.15
C ILE A 434 7.39 -15.79 -11.96
N ALA A 435 8.51 -16.42 -11.62
CA ALA A 435 9.77 -15.74 -11.37
C ALA A 435 10.30 -15.06 -12.63
N LEU A 436 10.33 -15.76 -13.77
CA LEU A 436 10.71 -15.21 -15.07
C LEU A 436 9.82 -14.04 -15.48
N GLY A 437 8.50 -14.16 -15.26
CA GLY A 437 7.55 -13.08 -15.50
C GLY A 437 7.77 -11.84 -14.62
N ASN A 438 8.12 -12.02 -13.35
CA ASN A 438 8.41 -10.91 -12.44
C ASN A 438 9.75 -10.23 -12.74
N ILE A 439 10.74 -10.98 -13.24
CA ILE A 439 12.00 -10.42 -13.75
C ILE A 439 11.72 -9.60 -15.02
N GLY A 440 10.71 -9.97 -15.82
CA GLY A 440 10.30 -9.22 -17.00
C GLY A 440 11.34 -9.23 -18.13
N SER A 441 12.20 -10.25 -18.17
CA SER A 441 13.28 -10.34 -19.16
C SER A 441 12.74 -10.57 -20.58
N THR A 442 13.29 -9.84 -21.54
CA THR A 442 13.01 -10.00 -22.98
C THR A 442 13.98 -10.98 -23.67
N ASP A 443 14.77 -11.73 -22.91
CA ASP A 443 15.67 -12.76 -23.44
C ASP A 443 14.88 -13.77 -24.29
N LYS A 444 15.34 -14.02 -25.52
CA LYS A 444 14.71 -14.95 -26.46
C LYS A 444 14.56 -16.36 -25.89
N ARG A 445 15.48 -16.79 -25.01
CA ARG A 445 15.42 -18.08 -24.31
C ARG A 445 14.27 -18.11 -23.32
N VAL A 446 14.06 -17.01 -22.58
CA VAL A 446 12.91 -16.85 -21.67
C VAL A 446 11.61 -16.90 -22.44
N ILE A 447 11.51 -16.16 -23.54
CA ILE A 447 10.33 -16.21 -24.41
C ILE A 447 10.07 -17.63 -24.91
N SER A 448 11.11 -18.34 -25.37
CA SER A 448 10.98 -19.73 -25.85
C SER A 448 10.43 -20.67 -24.79
N VAL A 449 10.93 -20.58 -23.55
CA VAL A 449 10.47 -21.39 -22.42
C VAL A 449 9.02 -21.06 -22.07
N LEU A 450 8.67 -19.77 -21.96
CA LEU A 450 7.31 -19.35 -21.66
C LEU A 450 6.32 -19.79 -22.75
N LEU A 451 6.71 -19.74 -24.04
CA LEU A 451 5.93 -20.25 -25.17
C LEU A 451 5.73 -21.77 -25.16
N LYS A 452 6.57 -22.52 -24.44
CA LYS A 452 6.34 -23.94 -24.19
C LYS A 452 5.40 -24.14 -23.00
N LEU A 453 5.56 -23.36 -21.94
CA LEU A 453 4.74 -23.44 -20.72
C LEU A 453 3.28 -22.98 -20.91
N VAL A 454 3.00 -22.11 -21.87
CA VAL A 454 1.60 -21.81 -22.27
C VAL A 454 0.85 -23.02 -22.82
N ARG A 455 1.53 -24.12 -23.15
CA ARG A 455 0.91 -25.38 -23.59
C ARG A 455 1.06 -26.51 -22.55
N ASP A 456 1.43 -26.17 -21.31
CA ASP A 456 1.56 -27.16 -20.23
C ASP A 456 0.19 -27.80 -19.92
N ILE A 457 0.22 -29.07 -19.50
CA ILE A 457 -0.97 -29.82 -19.10
C ILE A 457 -1.66 -29.17 -17.89
N ASP A 458 -0.88 -28.58 -16.98
CA ASP A 458 -1.39 -27.90 -15.80
C ASP A 458 -1.90 -26.49 -16.16
N PRO A 459 -3.20 -26.20 -15.92
CA PRO A 459 -3.77 -24.89 -16.23
C PRO A 459 -3.20 -23.74 -15.40
N PHE A 460 -2.69 -23.99 -14.18
CA PHE A 460 -2.03 -22.95 -13.38
C PHE A 460 -0.67 -22.55 -13.96
N ILE A 461 0.03 -23.49 -14.62
CA ILE A 461 1.27 -23.20 -15.34
C ILE A 461 0.97 -22.38 -16.60
N ARG A 462 -0.04 -22.77 -17.39
CA ARG A 462 -0.46 -21.98 -18.57
C ARG A 462 -0.83 -20.56 -18.20
N ASN A 463 -1.62 -20.38 -17.14
CA ASN A 463 -1.96 -19.07 -16.60
C ASN A 463 -0.73 -18.25 -16.19
N ALA A 464 0.22 -18.87 -15.45
CA ALA A 464 1.45 -18.20 -15.05
C ALA A 464 2.29 -17.77 -16.26
N ALA A 465 2.39 -18.63 -17.28
CA ALA A 465 3.11 -18.34 -18.52
C ALA A 465 2.45 -17.21 -19.31
N ALA A 466 1.12 -17.17 -19.43
CA ALA A 466 0.40 -16.08 -20.09
C ALA A 466 0.67 -14.73 -19.41
N ILE A 467 0.57 -14.68 -18.07
CA ILE A 467 0.88 -13.47 -17.28
C ILE A 467 2.34 -13.06 -17.47
N ALA A 468 3.27 -14.03 -17.46
CA ALA A 468 4.68 -13.77 -17.64
C ALA A 468 4.99 -13.19 -19.03
N LEU A 469 4.41 -13.74 -20.09
CA LEU A 469 4.53 -13.22 -21.45
C LEU A 469 4.02 -11.77 -21.54
N GLY A 470 2.87 -11.47 -20.94
CA GLY A 470 2.34 -10.10 -20.87
C GLY A 470 3.29 -9.12 -20.15
N LYS A 471 4.00 -9.58 -19.12
CA LYS A 471 4.98 -8.77 -18.38
C LYS A 471 6.29 -8.55 -19.15
N THR A 472 6.60 -9.36 -20.16
CA THR A 472 7.80 -9.10 -21.00
C THR A 472 7.67 -7.84 -21.85
N GLY A 473 6.43 -7.37 -22.10
CA GLY A 473 6.17 -6.24 -23.00
C GLY A 473 6.55 -6.51 -24.46
N SER A 474 6.92 -7.74 -24.82
CA SER A 474 7.37 -8.09 -26.17
C SER A 474 6.18 -8.30 -27.10
N THR A 475 6.22 -7.64 -28.26
CA THR A 475 5.24 -7.77 -29.36
C THR A 475 5.64 -8.84 -30.38
N ASP A 476 6.48 -9.81 -29.99
CA ASP A 476 6.86 -10.93 -30.85
C ASP A 476 5.60 -11.67 -31.33
N LYS A 477 5.49 -11.88 -32.65
CA LYS A 477 4.34 -12.56 -33.25
C LYS A 477 4.06 -13.92 -32.61
N ARG A 478 5.09 -14.66 -32.21
CA ARG A 478 4.93 -15.97 -31.55
C ARG A 478 4.23 -15.86 -30.20
N ILE A 479 4.45 -14.76 -29.48
CA ILE A 479 3.76 -14.45 -28.21
C ILE A 479 2.30 -14.15 -28.49
N ILE A 480 2.04 -13.30 -29.48
CA ILE A 480 0.68 -12.96 -29.90
C ILE A 480 -0.09 -14.23 -30.29
N ASP A 481 0.48 -15.07 -31.16
CA ASP A 481 -0.14 -16.32 -31.62
C ASP A 481 -0.44 -17.27 -30.44
N ALA A 482 0.48 -17.40 -29.49
CA ALA A 482 0.27 -18.24 -28.31
C ALA A 482 -0.79 -17.66 -27.35
N LEU A 483 -0.86 -16.34 -27.18
CA LEU A 483 -1.91 -15.70 -26.39
C LEU A 483 -3.29 -15.81 -27.08
N LEU A 484 -3.33 -15.77 -28.41
CA LEU A 484 -4.53 -16.01 -29.22
C LEU A 484 -5.05 -17.46 -29.08
N GLU A 485 -4.14 -18.42 -28.91
CA GLU A 485 -4.52 -19.80 -28.56
C GLU A 485 -5.15 -19.85 -27.16
N LEU A 486 -4.56 -19.16 -26.18
CA LEU A 486 -5.02 -19.16 -24.78
C LEU A 486 -6.29 -18.37 -24.50
N VAL A 487 -6.64 -17.35 -25.30
CA VAL A 487 -7.95 -16.68 -25.15
C VAL A 487 -9.11 -17.64 -25.40
N ARG A 488 -8.87 -18.79 -26.07
CA ARG A 488 -9.84 -19.87 -26.27
C ARG A 488 -9.60 -21.09 -25.36
N ASP A 489 -8.82 -20.94 -24.30
CA ASP A 489 -8.60 -22.02 -23.33
C ASP A 489 -9.90 -22.41 -22.61
N LYS A 490 -10.06 -23.69 -22.23
CA LYS A 490 -11.24 -24.18 -21.50
C LYS A 490 -11.50 -23.47 -20.17
N TYR A 491 -10.50 -22.83 -19.55
CA TYR A 491 -10.66 -22.15 -18.26
C TYR A 491 -10.72 -20.63 -18.41
N ALA A 492 -11.83 -20.03 -17.96
CA ALA A 492 -12.06 -18.58 -18.04
C ALA A 492 -10.95 -17.72 -17.41
N PHE A 493 -10.28 -18.19 -16.35
CA PHE A 493 -9.17 -17.44 -15.74
C PHE A 493 -7.93 -17.36 -16.64
N ILE A 494 -7.69 -18.38 -17.49
CA ILE A 494 -6.62 -18.39 -18.49
C ILE A 494 -6.98 -17.47 -19.66
N GLN A 495 -8.23 -17.55 -20.14
CA GLN A 495 -8.71 -16.65 -21.20
C GLN A 495 -8.52 -15.18 -20.81
N ARG A 496 -8.90 -14.83 -19.57
CA ARG A 496 -8.69 -13.50 -19.00
C ARG A 496 -7.22 -13.14 -18.88
N ALA A 497 -6.38 -14.05 -18.40
CA ALA A 497 -4.94 -13.81 -18.30
C ALA A 497 -4.30 -13.55 -19.67
N ALA A 498 -4.75 -14.24 -20.72
CA ALA A 498 -4.27 -14.05 -22.08
C ALA A 498 -4.73 -12.72 -22.68
N ALA A 499 -6.00 -12.34 -22.49
CA ALA A 499 -6.50 -11.03 -22.93
C ALA A 499 -5.81 -9.87 -22.17
N ASP A 500 -5.61 -10.01 -20.85
CA ASP A 500 -4.85 -9.04 -20.05
C ASP A 500 -3.39 -8.94 -20.53
N ALA A 501 -2.77 -10.05 -20.92
CA ALA A 501 -1.42 -10.06 -21.47
C ALA A 501 -1.36 -9.35 -22.84
N LEU A 502 -2.32 -9.59 -23.74
CA LEU A 502 -2.46 -8.88 -25.01
C LEU A 502 -2.61 -7.35 -24.80
N ALA A 503 -3.39 -6.94 -23.80
CA ALA A 503 -3.53 -5.53 -23.43
C ALA A 503 -2.18 -4.94 -22.98
N LYS A 504 -1.45 -5.66 -22.11
CA LYS A 504 -0.15 -5.20 -21.58
C LYS A 504 0.94 -5.06 -22.64
N ILE A 505 0.95 -5.92 -23.66
CA ILE A 505 1.91 -5.80 -24.77
C ILE A 505 1.45 -4.81 -25.85
N GLY A 506 0.33 -4.10 -25.64
CA GLY A 506 -0.15 -3.07 -26.55
C GLY A 506 -0.91 -3.58 -27.78
N SER A 507 -1.32 -4.84 -27.81
CA SER A 507 -2.09 -5.45 -28.91
C SER A 507 -3.57 -5.06 -28.90
N THR A 508 -3.85 -3.76 -28.84
CA THR A 508 -5.22 -3.22 -28.73
C THR A 508 -6.08 -3.59 -29.94
N ASP A 509 -5.51 -3.56 -31.15
CA ASP A 509 -6.25 -3.90 -32.37
C ASP A 509 -6.76 -5.35 -32.34
N ILE A 510 -5.95 -6.28 -31.82
CA ILE A 510 -6.35 -7.68 -31.64
C ILE A 510 -7.49 -7.79 -30.63
N LEU A 511 -7.42 -7.05 -29.52
CA LEU A 511 -8.51 -7.02 -28.54
C LEU A 511 -9.81 -6.45 -29.14
N LEU A 512 -9.72 -5.45 -30.03
CA LEU A 512 -10.90 -4.91 -30.72
C LEU A 512 -11.57 -5.94 -31.64
N GLU A 513 -10.80 -6.87 -32.20
CA GLU A 513 -11.32 -8.01 -32.96
C GLU A 513 -11.95 -9.06 -32.03
N LEU A 514 -11.27 -9.43 -30.93
CA LEU A 514 -11.76 -10.43 -29.96
C LEU A 514 -13.04 -10.02 -29.23
N VAL A 515 -13.30 -8.72 -29.08
CA VAL A 515 -14.59 -8.24 -28.54
C VAL A 515 -15.78 -8.61 -29.45
N ARG A 516 -15.52 -8.93 -30.72
CA ARG A 516 -16.54 -9.32 -31.70
C ARG A 516 -16.53 -10.83 -31.97
N ASP A 517 -15.84 -11.61 -31.14
CA ASP A 517 -15.80 -13.07 -31.24
C ASP A 517 -17.20 -13.68 -31.04
N GLU A 518 -17.42 -14.91 -31.50
CA GLU A 518 -18.69 -15.61 -31.29
C GLU A 518 -18.83 -16.17 -29.87
N ASP A 519 -17.71 -16.45 -29.20
CA ASP A 519 -17.69 -16.95 -27.82
C ASP A 519 -17.81 -15.81 -26.81
N ALA A 520 -18.89 -15.81 -26.03
CA ALA A 520 -19.15 -14.84 -24.97
C ALA A 520 -18.00 -14.76 -23.94
N SER A 521 -17.30 -15.86 -23.67
CA SER A 521 -16.18 -15.89 -22.72
C SER A 521 -14.96 -15.12 -23.27
N VAL A 522 -14.73 -15.23 -24.59
CA VAL A 522 -13.69 -14.47 -25.30
C VAL A 522 -14.05 -12.98 -25.33
N GLN A 523 -15.30 -12.66 -25.68
CA GLN A 523 -15.81 -11.29 -25.66
C GLN A 523 -15.65 -10.65 -24.26
N TYR A 524 -16.03 -11.39 -23.22
CA TYR A 524 -15.89 -10.98 -21.82
C TYR A 524 -14.44 -10.65 -21.47
N ALA A 525 -13.52 -11.56 -21.77
CA ALA A 525 -12.09 -11.38 -21.47
C ALA A 525 -11.51 -10.16 -22.19
N ALA A 526 -11.82 -10.01 -23.48
CA ALA A 526 -11.34 -8.89 -24.29
C ALA A 526 -11.90 -7.54 -23.84
N ALA A 527 -13.19 -7.47 -23.51
CA ALA A 527 -13.82 -6.25 -23.01
C ALA A 527 -13.20 -5.79 -21.68
N ILE A 528 -13.02 -6.71 -20.72
CA ILE A 528 -12.33 -6.41 -19.45
C ILE A 528 -10.90 -5.91 -19.69
N ALA A 529 -10.14 -6.57 -20.57
CA ALA A 529 -8.76 -6.21 -20.87
C ALA A 529 -8.67 -4.80 -21.48
N LEU A 530 -9.52 -4.46 -22.45
CA LEU A 530 -9.61 -3.11 -23.00
C LEU A 530 -9.93 -2.07 -21.93
N GLY A 531 -10.88 -2.37 -21.04
CA GLY A 531 -11.22 -1.49 -19.91
C GLY A 531 -10.03 -1.17 -19.00
N LYS A 532 -9.20 -2.17 -18.71
CA LYS A 532 -8.00 -2.00 -17.87
C LYS A 532 -6.92 -1.14 -18.52
N THR A 533 -6.88 -1.05 -19.86
CA THR A 533 -5.94 -0.14 -20.52
C THR A 533 -6.20 1.32 -20.16
N GLY A 534 -7.43 1.66 -19.75
CA GLY A 534 -7.85 3.05 -19.53
C GLY A 534 -7.80 3.90 -20.81
N SER A 535 -7.70 3.27 -21.98
CA SER A 535 -7.53 3.97 -23.25
C SER A 535 -8.80 4.74 -23.62
N THR A 536 -8.63 6.04 -23.85
CA THR A 536 -9.68 6.92 -24.37
C THR A 536 -9.74 6.95 -25.90
N ASP A 537 -9.09 5.98 -26.57
CA ASP A 537 -9.17 5.82 -28.02
C ASP A 537 -10.64 5.68 -28.45
N LYS A 538 -11.05 6.52 -29.40
CA LYS A 538 -12.40 6.56 -29.96
C LYS A 538 -12.82 5.19 -30.52
N ARG A 539 -11.89 4.40 -31.05
CA ARG A 539 -12.14 3.04 -31.55
C ARG A 539 -12.57 2.10 -30.42
N VAL A 540 -11.86 2.13 -29.30
CA VAL A 540 -12.17 1.33 -28.10
C VAL A 540 -13.54 1.69 -27.55
N ILE A 541 -13.79 2.99 -27.35
CA ILE A 541 -15.08 3.49 -26.87
C ILE A 541 -16.20 3.08 -27.84
N SER A 542 -16.00 3.27 -29.15
CA SER A 542 -17.02 2.94 -30.15
C SER A 542 -17.36 1.46 -30.17
N VAL A 543 -16.38 0.57 -30.03
CA VAL A 543 -16.61 -0.88 -30.03
C VAL A 543 -17.33 -1.32 -28.77
N LEU A 544 -16.92 -0.85 -27.59
CA LEU A 544 -17.60 -1.15 -26.33
C LEU A 544 -19.04 -0.60 -26.30
N LEU A 545 -19.27 0.60 -26.82
CA LEU A 545 -20.62 1.16 -26.96
C LEU A 545 -21.49 0.36 -27.94
N LYS A 546 -20.91 -0.16 -29.02
CA LYS A 546 -21.63 -1.04 -29.96
C LYS A 546 -22.00 -2.36 -29.27
N LEU A 547 -21.07 -2.95 -28.54
CA LEU A 547 -21.28 -4.18 -27.77
C LEU A 547 -22.39 -4.00 -26.72
N ALA A 548 -22.39 -2.87 -26.02
CA ALA A 548 -23.41 -2.54 -25.03
C ALA A 548 -24.82 -2.32 -25.60
N ARG A 549 -24.95 -2.07 -26.90
CA ARG A 549 -26.24 -1.86 -27.58
C ARG A 549 -26.85 -3.15 -28.09
N ASP A 550 -26.09 -4.24 -28.14
CA ASP A 550 -26.61 -5.53 -28.52
C ASP A 550 -27.54 -6.07 -27.43
N ILE A 551 -28.81 -6.23 -27.79
CA ILE A 551 -29.87 -6.66 -26.86
C ILE A 551 -29.82 -8.17 -26.59
N ASN A 552 -29.16 -8.94 -27.44
CA ASN A 552 -29.09 -10.40 -27.35
C ASN A 552 -27.76 -10.88 -26.76
N ILE A 553 -26.86 -9.96 -26.39
CA ILE A 553 -25.55 -10.31 -25.89
C ILE A 553 -25.61 -10.93 -24.50
N ASP A 554 -24.71 -11.87 -24.23
CA ASP A 554 -24.63 -12.57 -22.95
C ASP A 554 -24.50 -11.58 -21.77
N PRO A 555 -25.28 -11.74 -20.68
CA PRO A 555 -25.22 -10.86 -19.52
C PRO A 555 -23.82 -10.68 -18.93
N SER A 556 -22.96 -11.70 -18.98
CA SER A 556 -21.57 -11.60 -18.52
C SER A 556 -20.78 -10.59 -19.37
N VAL A 557 -21.02 -10.52 -20.68
CA VAL A 557 -20.38 -9.57 -21.58
C VAL A 557 -20.94 -8.16 -21.38
N GLN A 558 -22.23 -8.02 -21.09
CA GLN A 558 -22.81 -6.72 -20.68
C GLN A 558 -22.13 -6.19 -19.42
N TYR A 559 -21.92 -7.07 -18.44
CA TYR A 559 -21.18 -6.75 -17.22
C TYR A 559 -19.74 -6.32 -17.53
N ALA A 560 -19.00 -7.09 -18.33
CA ALA A 560 -17.65 -6.76 -18.72
C ALA A 560 -17.57 -5.39 -19.42
N THR A 561 -18.54 -5.11 -20.29
CA THR A 561 -18.65 -3.84 -21.00
C THR A 561 -18.92 -2.69 -20.04
N ALA A 562 -19.81 -2.86 -19.06
CA ALA A 562 -20.10 -1.86 -18.05
C ALA A 562 -18.86 -1.53 -17.21
N ILE A 563 -18.12 -2.55 -16.77
CA ILE A 563 -16.85 -2.40 -16.05
C ILE A 563 -15.82 -1.68 -16.93
N ALA A 564 -15.69 -2.09 -18.20
CA ALA A 564 -14.70 -1.52 -19.10
C ALA A 564 -14.94 -0.04 -19.38
N LEU A 565 -16.18 0.32 -19.70
CA LEU A 565 -16.62 1.70 -19.90
C LEU A 565 -16.41 2.56 -18.65
N GLY A 566 -16.68 2.01 -17.46
CA GLY A 566 -16.41 2.67 -16.19
C GLY A 566 -14.92 2.89 -15.90
N ASN A 567 -14.07 1.92 -16.25
CA ASN A 567 -12.62 1.97 -16.02
C ASN A 567 -11.90 2.88 -17.03
N ILE A 568 -12.44 3.08 -18.23
CA ILE A 568 -11.93 4.08 -19.18
C ILE A 568 -12.00 5.50 -18.58
N GLY A 569 -12.97 5.76 -17.69
CA GLY A 569 -13.07 7.03 -16.97
C GLY A 569 -13.38 8.24 -17.87
N SER A 570 -13.83 8.01 -19.10
CA SER A 570 -14.16 9.08 -20.05
C SER A 570 -15.52 9.71 -19.73
N THR A 571 -15.60 11.03 -19.88
CA THR A 571 -16.80 11.83 -19.65
C THR A 571 -17.77 11.87 -20.84
N ASP A 572 -17.51 11.04 -21.86
CA ASP A 572 -18.35 10.88 -23.05
C ASP A 572 -19.81 10.57 -22.68
N GLU A 573 -20.73 11.44 -23.09
CA GLU A 573 -22.15 11.32 -22.77
C GLU A 573 -22.76 10.00 -23.24
N ARG A 574 -22.23 9.41 -24.32
CA ARG A 574 -22.69 8.12 -24.84
C ARG A 574 -22.38 6.99 -23.86
N ILE A 575 -21.22 7.06 -23.19
CA ILE A 575 -20.83 6.11 -22.14
C ILE A 575 -21.75 6.26 -20.94
N ILE A 576 -21.94 7.49 -20.48
CA ILE A 576 -22.80 7.81 -19.34
C ILE A 576 -24.24 7.32 -19.60
N SER A 577 -24.78 7.59 -20.79
CA SER A 577 -26.12 7.15 -21.19
C SER A 577 -26.28 5.63 -21.19
N VAL A 578 -25.30 4.89 -21.74
CA VAL A 578 -25.30 3.42 -21.73
C VAL A 578 -25.22 2.87 -20.31
N LEU A 579 -24.33 3.39 -19.46
CA LEU A 579 -24.23 2.95 -18.08
C LEU A 579 -25.51 3.26 -17.30
N PHE A 580 -26.14 4.43 -17.51
CA PHE A 580 -27.46 4.72 -16.93
C PHE A 580 -28.52 3.71 -17.37
N LYS A 581 -28.54 3.31 -18.64
CA LYS A 581 -29.44 2.25 -19.11
C LYS A 581 -29.18 0.93 -18.37
N PHE A 582 -27.92 0.55 -18.21
CA PHE A 582 -27.52 -0.67 -17.50
C PHE A 582 -27.82 -0.65 -15.99
N THR A 583 -27.99 0.52 -15.36
CA THR A 583 -28.50 0.57 -13.97
C THR A 583 -29.91 0.00 -13.81
N LYS A 584 -30.64 -0.17 -14.91
CA LYS A 584 -31.99 -0.76 -14.97
C LYS A 584 -31.98 -2.18 -15.55
N ASP A 585 -30.82 -2.78 -15.76
CA ASP A 585 -30.69 -4.12 -16.32
C ASP A 585 -31.36 -5.18 -15.43
N ARG A 586 -31.83 -6.29 -16.01
CA ARG A 586 -32.44 -7.39 -15.25
C ARG A 586 -31.40 -8.12 -14.39
N ALA A 587 -30.16 -8.25 -14.88
CA ALA A 587 -29.07 -8.89 -14.17
C ALA A 587 -28.49 -7.95 -13.10
N THR A 588 -28.49 -8.41 -11.84
CA THR A 588 -28.04 -7.60 -10.69
C THR A 588 -26.59 -7.17 -10.81
N PHE A 589 -25.70 -8.07 -11.22
CA PHE A 589 -24.28 -7.78 -11.36
C PHE A 589 -24.00 -6.75 -12.47
N VAL A 590 -24.80 -6.72 -13.56
CA VAL A 590 -24.70 -5.68 -14.61
C VAL A 590 -25.10 -4.31 -14.06
N ARG A 591 -26.18 -4.24 -13.25
CA ARG A 591 -26.59 -2.98 -12.59
C ARG A 591 -25.48 -2.45 -11.68
N GLU A 592 -24.89 -3.31 -10.87
CA GLU A 592 -23.81 -2.94 -9.93
C GLU A 592 -22.56 -2.44 -10.66
N ALA A 593 -22.15 -3.12 -11.73
CA ALA A 593 -21.04 -2.68 -12.57
C ALA A 593 -21.31 -1.31 -13.19
N ALA A 594 -22.52 -1.07 -13.67
CA ALA A 594 -22.90 0.21 -14.26
C ALA A 594 -22.91 1.36 -13.25
N ILE A 595 -23.44 1.13 -12.05
CA ILE A 595 -23.41 2.09 -10.94
C ILE A 595 -21.95 2.40 -10.57
N ARG A 596 -21.10 1.38 -10.44
CA ARG A 596 -19.67 1.56 -10.18
C ARG A 596 -18.98 2.36 -11.28
N GLY A 597 -19.29 2.09 -12.54
CA GLY A 597 -18.74 2.83 -13.67
C GLY A 597 -19.13 4.31 -13.68
N LEU A 598 -20.41 4.61 -13.42
CA LEU A 598 -20.89 5.99 -13.28
C LEU A 598 -20.20 6.71 -12.11
N TRP A 599 -20.00 6.02 -10.99
CA TRP A 599 -19.27 6.56 -9.85
C TRP A 599 -17.82 6.89 -10.21
N ASN A 600 -17.11 5.98 -10.89
CA ASN A 600 -15.75 6.22 -11.36
C ASN A 600 -15.69 7.46 -12.26
N ILE A 601 -16.59 7.60 -13.24
CA ILE A 601 -16.65 8.77 -14.14
C ILE A 601 -16.99 10.06 -13.38
N ALA A 602 -17.87 10.00 -12.37
CA ALA A 602 -18.21 11.15 -11.54
C ALA A 602 -17.02 11.67 -10.73
N LEU A 603 -16.17 10.77 -10.20
CA LEU A 603 -14.91 11.16 -9.56
C LEU A 603 -13.98 11.90 -10.55
N TYR A 604 -13.90 11.45 -11.81
CA TYR A 604 -13.16 12.16 -12.87
C TYR A 604 -13.78 13.54 -13.22
N LYS A 605 -15.12 13.69 -13.25
CA LYS A 605 -15.74 15.01 -13.46
C LYS A 605 -15.54 15.97 -12.28
N GLY A 606 -15.43 15.46 -11.05
CA GLY A 606 -15.13 16.26 -9.87
C GLY A 606 -13.75 16.91 -9.95
N THR A 607 -12.79 16.27 -10.61
CA THR A 607 -11.45 16.83 -10.85
C THR A 607 -11.42 17.88 -11.95
N ASP A 608 -12.28 17.77 -12.99
CA ASP A 608 -12.36 18.75 -14.09
C ASP A 608 -13.18 20.00 -13.76
N LYS A 609 -14.12 19.94 -12.82
CA LYS A 609 -14.86 21.13 -12.36
C LYS A 609 -14.07 22.00 -11.39
N LEU A 610 -13.06 21.44 -10.71
CA LEU A 610 -12.12 22.22 -9.88
C LEU A 610 -11.04 22.93 -10.71
N THR A 611 -10.80 22.53 -11.96
CA THR A 611 -9.87 23.19 -12.88
C THR A 611 -10.51 24.30 -13.73
N ASN A 612 -11.84 24.46 -13.69
CA ASN A 612 -12.56 25.40 -14.56
C ASN A 612 -13.63 26.26 -13.83
N SER A 613 -13.50 26.50 -12.53
CA SER A 613 -14.32 27.49 -11.83
C SER A 613 -13.56 28.79 -11.57
N SER A 614 -13.15 29.45 -12.66
CA SER A 614 -12.92 30.89 -12.72
C SER A 614 -14.00 31.52 -13.59
N MET A 615 -15.24 31.54 -13.09
CA MET A 615 -16.26 32.47 -13.57
C MET A 615 -17.03 33.04 -12.39
N VAL A 616 -16.59 34.24 -12.00
CA VAL A 616 -17.42 35.42 -11.77
C VAL A 616 -18.70 35.18 -10.95
N TYR A 617 -18.58 35.43 -9.65
CA TYR A 617 -19.64 36.11 -8.92
C TYR A 617 -19.90 37.44 -9.62
N ASN A 618 -21.01 37.55 -10.34
CA ASN A 618 -21.69 38.82 -10.55
C ASN A 618 -23.11 38.61 -10.06
N GLY A 619 -23.50 39.45 -9.11
CA GLY A 619 -24.83 39.45 -8.53
C GLY A 619 -25.89 40.01 -9.47
N GLU A 620 -27.13 39.79 -9.02
CA GLU A 620 -28.38 40.53 -9.22
C GLU A 620 -29.53 39.57 -9.58
N GLY A 621 -30.57 39.58 -8.72
CA GLY A 621 -31.86 38.92 -8.91
C GLY A 621 -32.23 37.93 -7.81
#